data_AF-A0A521Y8E9-F1
#
_entry.id   AF-A0A521Y8E9-F1
#
_cell.length_a   1.000
_cell.length_b   1.000
_cell.length_c   1.000
_cell.angle_alpha   90.00
_cell.angle_beta   90.00
_cell.angle_gamma   90.00
#
_symmetry.space_group_name_H-M   'P 1'
#
loop_
_entity.id
_entity.type
_entity.pdbx_description
1 polymer ?
#
loop_
_entity_poly.entity_id
_entity_poly.type
_entity_poly.pdbx_seq_one_letter_code
_entity_poly.pdbx_strand_id
1 'polypeptide(L)'
;MLSVKNGECQDIINQVKSYVQNEVSDKDLELLETFIQRYYSSCSVDDLKTHTIADLAAIVCSHWKFIYQREPGVAKVRIFNPDKATDGWTSTHSVIQISHDDIPFLVDSTRMVINRFGDQIHFIVHFGGLKVRRDNHHRIVEIFPLGMADENATSEAPIYIEIDRIADEKEMDQLKIEIENALADVRVAVADWRKMLARVEECLT
;
A
#
# COMPACT_ATOMS: atom_id res chain seq x y z
N MET A 1 -22.39 -14.67 11.61
CA MET A 1 -21.54 -13.55 12.09
C MET A 1 -20.50 -13.14 11.04
N LEU A 2 -19.69 -14.07 10.51
CA LEU A 2 -18.74 -13.79 9.40
C LEU A 2 -19.40 -13.23 8.12
N SER A 3 -20.53 -13.81 7.69
CA SER A 3 -21.27 -13.32 6.51
C SER A 3 -21.84 -11.90 6.68
N VAL A 4 -22.25 -11.54 7.91
CA VAL A 4 -22.76 -10.20 8.23
C VAL A 4 -21.62 -9.17 8.27
N LYS A 5 -20.47 -9.53 8.87
CA LYS A 5 -19.26 -8.67 8.85
C LYS A 5 -18.74 -8.41 7.43
N ASN A 6 -18.82 -9.41 6.53
CA ASN A 6 -18.45 -9.22 5.12
C ASN A 6 -19.41 -8.28 4.38
N GLY A 7 -20.71 -8.28 4.72
CA GLY A 7 -21.69 -7.34 4.18
C GLY A 7 -21.39 -5.89 4.59
N GLU A 8 -21.13 -5.66 5.88
CA GLU A 8 -20.81 -4.31 6.38
C GLU A 8 -19.52 -3.72 5.77
N CYS A 9 -18.45 -4.52 5.62
CA CYS A 9 -17.25 -4.05 4.91
C CYS A 9 -17.60 -3.61 3.48
N GLN A 10 -18.39 -4.42 2.77
CA GLN A 10 -18.77 -4.10 1.40
C GLN A 10 -19.64 -2.84 1.32
N ASP A 11 -20.51 -2.60 2.29
CA ASP A 11 -21.31 -1.38 2.38
C ASP A 11 -20.44 -0.14 2.59
N ILE A 12 -19.41 -0.22 3.43
CA ILE A 12 -18.42 0.86 3.61
C ILE A 12 -17.65 1.10 2.31
N ILE A 13 -17.17 0.04 1.66
CA ILE A 13 -16.45 0.15 0.37
C ILE A 13 -17.33 0.82 -0.70
N ASN A 14 -18.62 0.45 -0.77
CA ASN A 14 -19.57 1.06 -1.70
C ASN A 14 -19.78 2.54 -1.39
N GLN A 15 -19.91 2.92 -0.11
CA GLN A 15 -20.01 4.33 0.29
C GLN A 15 -18.76 5.13 -0.08
N VAL A 16 -17.56 4.57 0.09
CA VAL A 16 -16.30 5.21 -0.33
C VAL A 16 -16.27 5.40 -1.85
N LYS A 17 -16.65 4.39 -2.64
CA LYS A 17 -16.76 4.53 -4.11
C LYS A 17 -17.72 5.65 -4.50
N SER A 18 -18.92 5.67 -3.93
CA SER A 18 -19.90 6.73 -4.21
C SER A 18 -19.41 8.11 -3.79
N TYR A 19 -18.68 8.22 -2.69
CA TYR A 19 -18.06 9.48 -2.27
C TYR A 19 -17.05 9.97 -3.32
N VAL A 20 -16.18 9.09 -3.81
CA VAL A 20 -15.15 9.41 -4.81
C VAL A 20 -15.76 9.78 -6.17
N GLN A 21 -16.81 9.07 -6.62
CA GLN A 21 -17.52 9.37 -7.87
C GLN A 21 -18.07 10.80 -7.93
N ASN A 22 -18.47 11.36 -6.79
CA ASN A 22 -18.99 12.73 -6.72
C ASN A 22 -17.90 13.80 -6.81
N GLU A 23 -16.63 13.42 -6.58
CA GLU A 23 -15.50 14.36 -6.41
C GLU A 23 -14.46 14.29 -7.55
N VAL A 24 -14.42 13.21 -8.35
CA VAL A 24 -13.36 12.94 -9.34
C VAL A 24 -13.91 12.79 -10.77
N SER A 25 -13.19 13.31 -11.77
CA SER A 25 -13.57 13.23 -13.20
C SER A 25 -13.24 11.89 -13.88
N ASP A 26 -14.02 11.53 -14.91
CA ASP A 26 -14.24 10.17 -15.45
C ASP A 26 -13.04 9.30 -15.85
N LYS A 27 -11.93 9.86 -16.35
CA LYS A 27 -10.98 9.05 -17.16
C LYS A 27 -10.18 7.99 -16.38
N ASP A 28 -10.03 8.17 -15.07
CA ASP A 28 -9.36 7.21 -14.18
C ASP A 28 -10.33 6.59 -13.14
N LEU A 29 -11.62 6.90 -13.22
CA LEU A 29 -12.60 6.55 -12.20
C LEU A 29 -12.81 5.03 -12.10
N GLU A 30 -12.85 4.32 -13.23
CA GLU A 30 -13.00 2.85 -13.27
C GLU A 30 -11.79 2.13 -12.64
N LEU A 31 -10.57 2.60 -12.92
CA LEU A 31 -9.34 2.08 -12.30
C LEU A 31 -9.34 2.35 -10.81
N LEU A 32 -9.72 3.57 -10.40
CA LEU A 32 -9.79 3.96 -9.00
C LEU A 32 -10.86 3.16 -8.24
N GLU A 33 -12.03 2.91 -8.81
CA GLU A 33 -13.06 2.06 -8.18
C GLU A 33 -12.60 0.61 -8.00
N THR A 34 -11.92 0.07 -9.01
CA THR A 34 -11.30 -1.25 -8.93
C THR A 34 -10.23 -1.28 -7.85
N PHE A 35 -9.42 -0.23 -7.76
CA PHE A 35 -8.42 -0.08 -6.72
C PHE A 35 -9.05 0.02 -5.33
N ILE A 36 -10.09 0.86 -5.12
CA ILE A 36 -10.82 1.00 -3.86
C ILE A 36 -11.36 -0.35 -3.37
N GLN A 37 -11.96 -1.12 -4.29
CA GLN A 37 -12.46 -2.46 -3.96
C GLN A 37 -11.34 -3.37 -3.44
N ARG A 38 -10.17 -3.35 -4.08
CA ARG A 38 -9.03 -4.18 -3.68
C ARG A 38 -8.39 -3.67 -2.39
N TYR A 39 -8.25 -2.36 -2.27
CA TYR A 39 -7.57 -1.66 -1.19
C TYR A 39 -8.13 -2.02 0.18
N TYR A 40 -9.45 -1.99 0.33
CA TYR A 40 -10.12 -2.26 1.60
C TYR A 40 -10.62 -3.71 1.75
N SER A 41 -10.40 -4.58 0.75
CA SER A 41 -10.93 -5.96 0.76
C SER A 41 -10.41 -6.85 1.88
N SER A 42 -9.19 -6.58 2.37
CA SER A 42 -8.56 -7.30 3.47
C SER A 42 -8.75 -6.64 4.83
N CYS A 43 -9.37 -5.46 4.90
CA CYS A 43 -9.57 -4.71 6.13
C CYS A 43 -10.75 -5.28 6.93
N SER A 44 -10.65 -5.23 8.26
CA SER A 44 -11.78 -5.57 9.12
C SER A 44 -12.78 -4.41 9.21
N VAL A 45 -14.04 -4.72 9.51
CA VAL A 45 -15.08 -3.69 9.75
C VAL A 45 -14.64 -2.75 10.87
N ASP A 46 -14.01 -3.29 11.90
CA ASP A 46 -13.61 -2.53 13.09
C ASP A 46 -12.50 -1.53 12.73
N ASP A 47 -11.53 -1.92 11.89
CA ASP A 47 -10.50 -1.00 11.40
C ASP A 47 -11.10 0.11 10.51
N LEU A 48 -11.98 -0.26 9.57
CA LEU A 48 -12.60 0.73 8.67
C LEU A 48 -13.45 1.75 9.42
N LYS A 49 -14.10 1.34 10.52
CA LYS A 49 -14.92 2.24 11.35
C LYS A 49 -14.10 3.20 12.21
N THR A 50 -12.77 3.08 12.24
CA THR A 50 -11.91 4.07 12.91
C THR A 50 -11.83 5.40 12.12
N HIS A 51 -12.25 5.40 10.85
CA HIS A 51 -12.25 6.57 9.97
C HIS A 51 -13.66 6.89 9.46
N THR A 52 -13.89 8.15 9.10
CA THR A 52 -15.11 8.51 8.36
C THR A 52 -15.00 8.08 6.90
N ILE A 53 -16.13 8.01 6.17
CA ILE A 53 -16.11 7.71 4.73
C ILE A 53 -15.27 8.73 3.94
N ALA A 54 -15.32 10.01 4.34
CA ALA A 54 -14.52 11.06 3.73
C ALA A 54 -13.01 10.85 3.95
N ASP A 55 -12.62 10.42 5.15
CA ASP A 55 -11.21 10.11 5.47
C ASP A 55 -10.74 8.88 4.68
N LEU A 56 -11.53 7.80 4.65
CA LEU A 56 -11.22 6.60 3.85
C LEU A 56 -11.09 6.93 2.35
N ALA A 57 -11.94 7.82 1.82
CA ALA A 57 -11.82 8.30 0.45
C ALA A 57 -10.54 9.11 0.23
N ALA A 58 -10.18 9.99 1.17
CA ALA A 58 -8.94 10.77 1.10
C ALA A 58 -7.69 9.87 1.14
N ILE A 59 -7.68 8.88 2.04
CA ILE A 59 -6.60 7.89 2.19
C ILE A 59 -6.35 7.14 0.89
N VAL A 60 -7.39 6.53 0.32
CA VAL A 60 -7.24 5.69 -0.89
C VAL A 60 -6.92 6.54 -2.12
N CYS A 61 -7.48 7.75 -2.25
CA CYS A 61 -7.16 8.67 -3.34
C CYS A 61 -5.71 9.18 -3.23
N SER A 62 -5.25 9.49 -2.02
CA SER A 62 -3.86 9.89 -1.76
C SER A 62 -2.90 8.76 -2.15
N HIS A 63 -3.18 7.53 -1.72
CA HIS A 63 -2.33 6.40 -2.03
C HIS A 63 -2.40 6.01 -3.52
N TRP A 64 -3.56 6.11 -4.16
CA TRP A 64 -3.71 5.93 -5.61
C TRP A 64 -2.81 6.88 -6.38
N LYS A 65 -2.86 8.19 -6.08
CA LYS A 65 -1.96 9.20 -6.70
C LYS A 65 -0.49 8.83 -6.50
N PHE A 66 -0.12 8.32 -5.33
CA PHE A 66 1.24 7.93 -5.02
C PHE A 66 1.73 6.73 -5.84
N ILE A 67 0.90 5.69 -6.01
CA ILE A 67 1.28 4.48 -6.75
C ILE A 67 1.06 4.58 -8.26
N TYR A 68 0.26 5.55 -8.71
CA TYR A 68 -0.16 5.68 -10.11
C TYR A 68 1.02 5.67 -11.07
N GLN A 69 2.13 6.32 -10.70
CA GLN A 69 3.38 6.30 -11.45
C GLN A 69 4.53 5.77 -10.59
N ARG A 70 5.10 4.62 -10.98
CA ARG A 70 6.25 3.99 -10.33
C ARG A 70 7.02 3.12 -11.33
N GLU A 71 8.33 3.28 -11.36
CA GLU A 71 9.23 2.41 -12.12
C GLU A 71 9.26 0.98 -11.52
N PRO A 72 9.14 -0.08 -12.34
CA PRO A 72 9.25 -1.47 -11.88
C PRO A 72 10.59 -1.76 -11.18
N GLY A 73 10.59 -2.65 -10.18
CA GLY A 73 11.82 -3.00 -9.44
C GLY A 73 12.27 -1.98 -8.39
N VAL A 74 11.69 -0.77 -8.39
CA VAL A 74 12.03 0.30 -7.44
C VAL A 74 11.01 0.36 -6.32
N ALA A 75 11.50 0.36 -5.08
CA ALA A 75 10.71 0.67 -3.90
C ALA A 75 10.42 2.18 -3.87
N LYS A 76 9.14 2.57 -3.78
CA LYS A 76 8.75 3.96 -3.61
C LYS A 76 8.17 4.14 -2.22
N VAL A 77 8.78 4.98 -1.39
CA VAL A 77 8.35 5.26 -0.01
C VAL A 77 8.12 6.76 0.16
N ARG A 78 7.03 7.13 0.84
CA ARG A 78 6.74 8.51 1.28
C ARG A 78 6.29 8.47 2.72
N ILE A 79 6.84 9.36 3.55
CA ILE A 79 6.36 9.62 4.91
C ILE A 79 6.00 11.10 4.99
N PHE A 80 4.83 11.43 5.54
CA PHE A 80 4.35 12.81 5.63
C PHE A 80 3.25 12.98 6.69
N ASN A 81 3.03 14.22 7.11
CA ASN A 81 1.86 14.63 7.89
C ASN A 81 0.84 15.24 6.92
N PRO A 82 -0.33 14.62 6.69
CA PRO A 82 -1.32 15.16 5.76
C PRO A 82 -1.76 16.58 6.15
N ASP A 83 -1.66 17.51 5.21
CA ASP A 83 -2.11 18.89 5.37
C ASP A 83 -3.19 19.27 4.37
N LYS A 84 -4.17 20.08 4.81
CA LYS A 84 -5.34 20.43 3.99
C LYS A 84 -4.95 21.22 2.74
N ALA A 85 -3.94 22.08 2.81
CA ALA A 85 -3.56 22.92 1.69
C ALA A 85 -2.76 22.14 0.63
N THR A 86 -1.91 21.19 1.05
CA THR A 86 -1.05 20.43 0.13
C THR A 86 -1.67 19.12 -0.34
N ASP A 87 -2.31 18.37 0.56
CA ASP A 87 -2.81 17.03 0.29
C ASP A 87 -4.34 16.99 0.10
N GLY A 88 -5.04 18.03 0.54
CA GLY A 88 -6.50 18.14 0.47
C GLY A 88 -7.24 17.48 1.64
N TRP A 89 -6.50 16.95 2.62
CA TRP A 89 -7.02 16.28 3.82
C TRP A 89 -6.04 16.40 4.97
N THR A 90 -6.48 16.12 6.19
CA THR A 90 -5.66 16.21 7.40
C THR A 90 -5.78 14.94 8.21
N SER A 91 -4.71 14.55 8.90
CA SER A 91 -4.74 13.49 9.90
C SER A 91 -4.03 13.95 11.16
N THR A 92 -4.40 13.37 12.30
CA THR A 92 -3.63 13.50 13.54
C THR A 92 -2.36 12.65 13.51
N HIS A 93 -2.25 11.67 12.61
CA HIS A 93 -1.13 10.73 12.47
C HIS A 93 -0.11 11.18 11.42
N SER A 94 1.11 10.64 11.51
CA SER A 94 2.03 10.59 10.36
C SER A 94 1.68 9.38 9.50
N VAL A 95 1.81 9.56 8.18
CA VAL A 95 1.39 8.58 7.18
C VAL A 95 2.59 8.07 6.42
N ILE A 96 2.69 6.76 6.29
CA ILE A 96 3.67 6.05 5.46
C ILE A 96 2.92 5.43 4.28
N GLN A 97 3.36 5.73 3.06
CA GLN A 97 2.89 5.11 1.83
C GLN A 97 4.05 4.39 1.15
N ILE A 98 3.83 3.13 0.76
CA ILE A 98 4.81 2.28 0.09
C ILE A 98 4.19 1.66 -1.14
N SER A 99 4.91 1.73 -2.26
CA SER A 99 4.60 0.98 -3.47
C SER A 99 5.84 0.16 -3.84
N HIS A 100 5.65 -1.15 -3.87
CA HIS A 100 6.71 -2.12 -4.07
C HIS A 100 6.20 -3.29 -4.91
N ASP A 101 7.11 -4.01 -5.56
CA ASP A 101 6.77 -5.30 -6.18
C ASP A 101 6.35 -6.31 -5.10
N ASP A 102 5.40 -7.17 -5.39
CA ASP A 102 4.85 -8.11 -4.41
C ASP A 102 5.84 -9.24 -4.09
N ILE A 103 6.58 -9.09 -2.99
CA ILE A 103 7.53 -10.08 -2.47
C ILE A 103 7.27 -10.36 -0.98
N PRO A 104 7.73 -11.50 -0.43
CA PRO A 104 7.54 -11.83 0.99
C PRO A 104 8.17 -10.79 1.95
N PHE A 105 7.64 -10.73 3.17
CA PHE A 105 8.18 -9.98 4.33
C PHE A 105 8.14 -8.44 4.29
N LEU A 106 7.51 -7.83 3.28
CA LEU A 106 7.43 -6.36 3.17
C LEU A 106 6.78 -5.71 4.40
N VAL A 107 5.62 -6.21 4.81
CA VAL A 107 4.85 -5.65 5.93
C VAL A 107 5.58 -5.85 7.25
N ASP A 108 6.06 -7.07 7.52
CA ASP A 108 6.74 -7.39 8.77
C ASP A 108 8.04 -6.59 8.93
N SER A 109 8.83 -6.47 7.86
CA SER A 109 10.08 -5.70 7.89
C SER A 109 9.81 -4.21 8.12
N THR A 110 8.78 -3.65 7.48
CA THR A 110 8.36 -2.25 7.70
C THR A 110 7.92 -2.04 9.15
N ARG A 111 7.11 -2.96 9.70
CA ARG A 111 6.67 -2.91 11.11
C ARG A 111 7.85 -2.99 12.08
N MET A 112 8.85 -3.82 11.80
CA MET A 112 10.06 -3.92 12.63
C MET A 112 10.82 -2.60 12.68
N VAL A 113 10.95 -1.89 11.56
CA VAL A 113 11.59 -0.57 11.52
C VAL A 113 10.79 0.44 12.33
N ILE A 114 9.47 0.55 12.11
CA ILE A 114 8.59 1.47 12.84
C ILE A 114 8.68 1.22 14.36
N ASN A 115 8.56 -0.03 14.80
CA ASN A 115 8.65 -0.38 16.21
C ASN A 115 10.02 -0.04 16.84
N ARG A 116 11.11 -0.08 16.05
CA ARG A 116 12.46 0.29 16.52
C ARG A 116 12.61 1.80 16.74
N PHE A 117 11.87 2.62 15.99
CA PHE A 117 11.76 4.06 16.23
C PHE A 117 10.88 4.38 17.45
N GLY A 118 10.07 3.42 17.89
CA GLY A 118 9.22 3.54 19.08
C GLY A 118 7.81 4.03 18.76
N ASP A 119 7.46 4.18 17.48
CA ASP A 119 6.15 4.63 17.03
C ASP A 119 5.12 3.48 17.06
N GLN A 120 3.92 3.78 17.56
CA GLN A 120 2.78 2.86 17.49
C GLN A 120 2.08 2.96 16.13
N ILE A 121 1.69 1.81 15.57
CA ILE A 121 0.82 1.73 14.39
C ILE A 121 -0.65 1.82 14.81
N HIS A 122 -1.37 2.78 14.25
CA HIS A 122 -2.80 3.03 14.54
C HIS A 122 -3.72 2.43 13.48
N PHE A 123 -3.29 2.45 12.22
CA PHE A 123 -4.06 1.87 11.12
C PHE A 123 -3.12 1.40 10.02
N ILE A 124 -3.46 0.29 9.38
CA ILE A 124 -2.66 -0.27 8.29
C ILE A 124 -3.55 -0.88 7.22
N VAL A 125 -3.29 -0.51 5.98
CA VAL A 125 -3.86 -1.16 4.80
C VAL A 125 -2.72 -1.76 4.00
N HIS A 126 -2.76 -3.07 3.79
CA HIS A 126 -1.82 -3.74 2.93
C HIS A 126 -2.50 -4.88 2.19
N PHE A 127 -2.10 -5.07 0.93
CA PHE A 127 -2.52 -6.22 0.15
C PHE A 127 -1.47 -6.53 -0.91
N GLY A 128 -1.21 -7.82 -1.11
CA GLY A 128 -0.38 -8.33 -2.20
C GLY A 128 -1.22 -8.65 -3.44
N GLY A 129 -0.55 -9.00 -4.52
CA GLY A 129 -1.16 -9.49 -5.74
C GLY A 129 -1.98 -8.45 -6.51
N LEU A 130 -1.65 -7.15 -6.37
CA LEU A 130 -2.21 -6.14 -7.25
C LEU A 130 -1.54 -6.29 -8.63
N LYS A 131 -2.24 -6.94 -9.56
CA LYS A 131 -1.77 -7.10 -10.93
C LYS A 131 -2.08 -5.84 -11.72
N VAL A 132 -1.06 -5.17 -12.22
CA VAL A 132 -1.20 -3.92 -13.00
C VAL A 132 -0.41 -3.96 -14.29
N ARG A 133 -0.97 -3.33 -15.34
CA ARG A 133 -0.22 -2.96 -16.56
C ARG A 133 0.10 -1.48 -16.50
N ARG A 134 1.35 -1.14 -16.83
CA ARG A 134 1.83 0.24 -16.91
C ARG A 134 2.21 0.62 -18.34
N ASP A 135 2.03 1.89 -18.69
CA ASP A 135 2.50 2.43 -19.96
C ASP A 135 4.01 2.75 -19.95
N ASN A 136 4.53 3.29 -21.06
CA ASN A 136 5.94 3.68 -21.19
C ASN A 136 6.36 4.84 -20.27
N HIS A 137 5.42 5.53 -19.62
CA HIS A 137 5.70 6.54 -18.59
C HIS A 137 5.55 5.96 -17.18
N HIS A 138 5.42 4.64 -17.08
CA HIS A 138 5.17 3.89 -15.85
C HIS A 138 3.85 4.22 -15.15
N ARG A 139 2.85 4.73 -15.88
CA ARG A 139 1.51 5.01 -15.35
C ARG A 139 0.63 3.79 -15.44
N ILE A 140 -0.18 3.52 -14.41
CA ILE A 140 -1.16 2.43 -14.44
C ILE A 140 -2.18 2.71 -15.54
N VAL A 141 -2.36 1.76 -16.47
CA VAL A 141 -3.39 1.80 -17.51
C VAL A 141 -4.44 0.70 -17.34
N GLU A 142 -4.17 -0.30 -16.50
CA GLU A 142 -5.07 -1.43 -16.26
C GLU A 142 -4.78 -2.07 -14.90
N ILE A 143 -5.85 -2.50 -14.21
CA ILE A 143 -5.79 -3.33 -13.00
C ILE A 143 -6.52 -4.63 -13.30
N PHE A 144 -5.83 -5.77 -13.18
CA PHE A 144 -6.42 -7.06 -13.48
C PHE A 144 -7.24 -7.61 -12.30
N PRO A 145 -8.31 -8.38 -12.59
CA PRO A 145 -9.01 -9.17 -11.59
C PRO A 145 -8.08 -10.15 -10.85
N LEU A 146 -8.49 -10.57 -9.65
CA LEU A 146 -7.79 -11.60 -8.90
C LEU A 146 -7.70 -12.91 -9.70
N GLY A 147 -6.51 -13.52 -9.73
CA GLY A 147 -6.27 -14.81 -10.38
C GLY A 147 -6.07 -14.76 -11.89
N MET A 148 -6.17 -13.58 -12.52
CA MET A 148 -5.76 -13.43 -13.92
C MET A 148 -4.24 -13.33 -14.02
N ALA A 149 -3.67 -14.10 -14.95
CA ALA A 149 -2.26 -14.02 -15.32
C ALA A 149 -2.14 -13.33 -16.67
N ASP A 150 -1.31 -12.29 -16.72
CA ASP A 150 -0.92 -11.60 -17.95
C ASP A 150 0.60 -11.42 -17.91
N GLU A 151 1.29 -11.80 -18.99
CA GLU A 151 2.75 -11.78 -19.05
C GLU A 151 3.33 -10.36 -18.96
N ASN A 152 2.54 -9.35 -19.32
CA ASN A 152 2.94 -7.94 -19.28
C ASN A 152 2.46 -7.24 -17.99
N ALA A 153 1.85 -7.97 -17.05
CA ALA A 153 1.42 -7.42 -15.77
C ALA A 153 2.50 -7.60 -14.70
N THR A 154 2.70 -6.55 -13.92
CA THR A 154 3.52 -6.61 -12.70
C THR A 154 2.65 -6.94 -11.50
N SER A 155 3.22 -7.63 -10.50
CA SER A 155 2.58 -7.89 -9.21
C SER A 155 3.08 -6.86 -8.22
N GLU A 156 2.20 -6.03 -7.68
CA GLU A 156 2.54 -4.99 -6.72
C GLU A 156 1.87 -5.22 -5.36
N ALA A 157 2.50 -4.69 -4.31
CA ALA A 157 2.02 -4.70 -2.94
C ALA A 157 2.03 -3.27 -2.37
N PRO A 158 0.94 -2.51 -2.51
CA PRO A 158 0.78 -1.23 -1.84
C PRO A 158 0.62 -1.42 -0.32
N ILE A 159 1.28 -0.56 0.46
CA ILE A 159 1.18 -0.54 1.92
C ILE A 159 0.98 0.90 2.39
N TYR A 160 -0.05 1.10 3.20
CA TYR A 160 -0.37 2.37 3.86
C TYR A 160 -0.37 2.15 5.37
N ILE A 161 0.28 3.02 6.12
CA ILE A 161 0.39 2.91 7.58
C ILE A 161 0.19 4.30 8.19
N GLU A 162 -0.65 4.38 9.21
CA GLU A 162 -0.72 5.51 10.14
C GLU A 162 0.03 5.16 11.41
N ILE A 163 0.92 6.05 11.82
CA ILE A 163 1.72 5.92 13.05
C ILE A 163 1.55 7.16 13.93
N ASP A 164 2.16 7.14 15.12
CA ASP A 164 2.29 8.32 15.97
C ASP A 164 2.79 9.53 15.16
N ARG A 165 2.32 10.72 15.53
CA ARG A 165 2.67 11.94 14.80
C ARG A 165 4.11 12.33 15.08
N ILE A 166 4.94 12.27 14.04
CA ILE A 166 6.31 12.75 14.06
C ILE A 166 6.31 14.25 13.73
N ALA A 167 6.84 15.05 14.66
CA ALA A 167 6.94 16.51 14.51
C ALA A 167 8.26 16.95 13.84
N ASP A 168 9.34 16.20 14.03
CA ASP A 168 10.65 16.51 13.45
C ASP A 168 10.79 15.89 12.05
N GLU A 169 10.95 16.73 11.03
CA GLU A 169 11.19 16.29 9.66
C GLU A 169 12.44 15.40 9.53
N LYS A 170 13.48 15.64 10.34
CA LYS A 170 14.70 14.81 10.31
C LYS A 170 14.46 13.39 10.80
N GLU A 171 13.63 13.23 11.82
CA GLU A 171 13.23 11.92 12.32
C GLU A 171 12.41 11.17 11.26
N MET A 172 11.51 11.88 10.58
CA MET A 172 10.72 11.35 9.48
C MET A 172 11.57 10.91 8.29
N ASP A 173 12.57 11.71 7.91
CA ASP A 173 13.54 11.39 6.86
C ASP A 173 14.39 10.16 7.24
N GLN A 174 14.83 10.09 8.49
CA GLN A 174 15.60 8.95 8.97
C GLN A 174 14.76 7.66 8.98
N LEU A 175 13.50 7.74 9.41
CA LEU A 175 12.56 6.60 9.35
C LEU A 175 12.36 6.14 7.90
N LYS A 176 12.19 7.08 6.96
CA LYS A 176 12.07 6.78 5.53
C LYS A 176 13.30 6.03 5.00
N ILE A 177 14.50 6.51 5.31
CA ILE A 177 15.76 5.87 4.89
C ILE A 177 15.86 4.45 5.45
N GLU A 178 15.53 4.24 6.73
CA GLU A 178 15.58 2.92 7.36
C GLU A 178 14.56 1.94 6.77
N ILE A 179 13.36 2.41 6.42
CA ILE A 179 12.37 1.59 5.69
C ILE A 179 12.90 1.24 4.30
N GLU A 180 13.43 2.21 3.55
CA GLU A 180 13.99 1.97 2.20
C GLU A 180 15.13 0.94 2.23
N ASN A 181 16.02 1.02 3.23
CA ASN A 181 17.10 0.06 3.45
C ASN A 181 16.55 -1.34 3.76
N ALA A 182 15.61 -1.46 4.70
CA ALA A 182 15.02 -2.75 5.06
C ALA A 182 14.32 -3.42 3.85
N LEU A 183 13.61 -2.66 3.03
CA LEU A 183 12.98 -3.17 1.80
C LEU A 183 14.01 -3.59 0.76
N ALA A 184 15.13 -2.89 0.65
CA ALA A 184 16.24 -3.28 -0.22
C ALA A 184 16.88 -4.61 0.23
N ASP A 185 17.10 -4.79 1.54
CA ASP A 185 17.62 -6.04 2.10
C ASP A 185 16.67 -7.22 1.84
N VAL A 186 15.37 -7.03 2.04
CA VAL A 186 14.35 -8.04 1.73
C VAL A 186 14.39 -8.44 0.26
N ARG A 187 14.51 -7.47 -0.67
CA ARG A 187 14.61 -7.75 -2.10
C ARG A 187 15.82 -8.62 -2.43
N VAL A 188 16.98 -8.32 -1.86
CA VAL A 188 18.21 -9.11 -2.07
C VAL A 188 18.05 -10.51 -1.50
N ALA A 189 17.57 -10.63 -0.25
CA ALA A 189 17.39 -11.92 0.42
C ALA A 189 16.42 -12.85 -0.32
N VAL A 190 15.30 -12.31 -0.81
CA VAL A 190 14.29 -13.07 -1.58
C VAL A 190 14.85 -13.48 -2.95
N ALA A 191 15.59 -12.62 -3.64
CA ALA A 191 16.16 -12.92 -4.95
C ALA A 191 17.22 -14.04 -4.89
N ASP A 192 18.01 -14.10 -3.82
CA ASP A 192 19.09 -15.09 -3.67
C ASP A 192 18.64 -16.40 -3.01
N TRP A 193 17.43 -16.47 -2.45
CA TRP A 193 16.88 -17.66 -1.78
C TRP A 193 17.06 -18.95 -2.59
N ARG A 194 16.65 -18.96 -3.86
CA ARG A 194 16.75 -20.17 -4.71
C ARG A 194 18.20 -20.59 -4.98
N LYS A 195 19.11 -19.63 -5.13
CA LYS A 195 20.54 -19.92 -5.34
C LYS A 195 21.18 -20.50 -4.07
N MET A 196 20.79 -19.98 -2.90
CA MET A 196 21.24 -20.50 -1.61
C MET A 196 20.76 -21.93 -1.39
N LEU A 197 19.48 -22.23 -1.68
CA LEU A 197 18.94 -23.60 -1.61
C LEU A 197 19.70 -24.56 -2.52
N ALA A 198 19.92 -24.18 -3.79
CA ALA A 198 20.69 -25.00 -4.72
C ALA A 198 22.10 -25.31 -4.20
N ARG A 199 22.77 -24.31 -3.60
CA ARG A 199 24.11 -24.50 -3.04
C ARG A 199 24.14 -25.40 -1.82
N VAL A 200 23.08 -25.41 -1.01
CA VAL A 200 22.94 -26.34 0.11
C VAL A 200 22.69 -27.76 -0.41
N GLU A 201 21.82 -27.93 -1.41
CA GLU A 201 21.56 -29.23 -2.05
C GLU A 201 22.84 -29.85 -2.65
N GLU A 202 23.67 -29.04 -3.31
CA GLU A 202 24.97 -29.46 -3.83
C GLU A 202 25.94 -29.97 -2.74
N CYS A 203 25.85 -29.46 -1.51
CA CYS A 203 26.68 -29.92 -0.39
C CYS A 203 26.15 -31.20 0.29
N LEU A 204 24.92 -31.60 -0.02
CA LEU A 204 24.28 -32.82 0.52
C LEU A 204 24.50 -34.05 -0.38
N THR A 205 25.16 -33.88 -1.54
CA THR A 205 25.54 -34.95 -2.49
C THR A 205 27.03 -35.20 -2.48
#